data_AF-E6YU31-F1
#
_entry.id   AF-E6YU31-F1
#
_cell.length_a   1.000
_cell.length_b   1.000
_cell.length_c   1.000
_cell.angle_alpha   90.00
_cell.angle_beta   90.00
_cell.angle_gamma   90.00
#
_symmetry.space_group_name_H-M   'P 1'
#
loop_
_entity.id
_entity.type
_entity.pdbx_description
1 polymer ?
#
loop_
_entity_poly.entity_id
_entity_poly.type
_entity_poly.pdbx_seq_one_letter_code
_entity_poly.pdbx_strand_id
1 'polypeptide(L)'
;MWSHVVFKSNKRLSYEIGRSESRVSFLLSRLYDFGFIVMRDSSNFKRYSLRNHKTDFITACGIDLRILVARYDELKEKVDQALETQKKHEEALHCFRGLVRQIKSSYTSIEATPFASLLFSRMQKIVQIIGRPAKASFHKLQKAIRLFEWILKSFFKRKTQKTRYRHLASKIHIESKTLNYICNSNNKKECSEKSEHTQITDVTFGHDKIAYEKKEKGKNETVLPSNNNTLPQIKPYMWIRALPHTAMYLDNRLTSVRDLIGSMGFLAKIMGISSSAVEEAKNTMGLEKTAFAMGIILEKQHRQLVISPRGYLRGIMAKEKRDELHLERSFYALLKENDTEKLNEKCIEKKNKKTPKKEEFSAFKSELNKVLKTFKIPEPKEV
;
A
#
# COMPACT_ATOMS: atom_id res chain seq x y z
N MET A 1 44.75 -20.10 -10.34
CA MET A 1 43.74 -20.51 -9.34
C MET A 1 43.07 -19.24 -8.82
N TRP A 2 41.79 -19.04 -9.10
CA TRP A 2 41.08 -17.81 -8.72
C TRP A 2 41.10 -17.64 -7.20
N SER A 3 41.61 -16.51 -6.70
CA SER A 3 41.59 -16.23 -5.28
C SER A 3 40.17 -15.84 -4.85
N HIS A 4 39.44 -16.74 -4.19
CA HIS A 4 38.12 -16.45 -3.56
C HIS A 4 38.22 -15.54 -2.33
N VAL A 5 39.32 -14.78 -2.20
CA VAL A 5 39.60 -13.86 -1.10
C VAL A 5 39.30 -12.44 -1.59
N VAL A 6 38.39 -11.75 -0.89
CA VAL A 6 38.01 -10.36 -1.18
C VAL A 6 38.59 -9.42 -0.13
N PHE A 7 39.20 -8.31 -0.55
CA PHE A 7 39.98 -7.43 0.33
C PHE A 7 39.38 -6.01 0.44
N LYS A 8 38.06 -5.90 0.30
CA LYS A 8 37.35 -4.61 0.36
C LYS A 8 37.39 -4.00 1.77
N SER A 9 37.69 -2.71 1.86
CA SER A 9 37.75 -1.99 3.14
C SER A 9 36.37 -1.82 3.75
N ASN A 10 36.29 -1.73 5.09
CA ASN A 10 35.04 -1.49 5.81
C ASN A 10 34.39 -0.16 5.38
N LYS A 11 35.18 0.89 5.14
CA LYS A 11 34.73 2.17 4.57
C LYS A 11 34.05 2.03 3.21
N ARG A 12 34.54 1.15 2.35
CA ARG A 12 33.92 0.93 1.05
C ARG A 12 32.64 0.09 1.16
N LEU A 13 32.67 -0.95 2.00
CA LEU A 13 31.50 -1.76 2.30
C LEU A 13 30.38 -0.95 2.97
N SER A 14 30.74 0.01 3.83
CA SER A 14 29.79 0.88 4.53
C SER A 14 29.04 1.76 3.55
N TYR A 15 29.74 2.33 2.56
CA TYR A 15 29.14 3.09 1.47
C TYR A 15 28.16 2.27 0.65
N GLU A 16 28.52 1.04 0.27
CA GLU A 16 27.70 0.19 -0.60
C GLU A 16 26.48 -0.41 0.09
N ILE A 17 26.60 -0.84 1.34
CA ILE A 17 25.49 -1.40 2.11
C ILE A 17 24.68 -0.27 2.78
N GLY A 18 25.15 0.98 2.71
CA GLY A 18 24.52 2.15 3.32
C GLY A 18 24.56 2.14 4.85
N ARG A 19 25.49 1.41 5.48
CA ARG A 19 25.61 1.28 6.95
C ARG A 19 26.83 2.04 7.47
N SER A 20 26.95 2.23 8.78
CA SER A 20 28.18 2.78 9.37
C SER A 20 29.31 1.74 9.33
N GLU A 21 30.56 2.19 9.32
CA GLU A 21 31.73 1.29 9.33
C GLU A 21 31.72 0.34 10.55
N SER A 22 31.36 0.86 11.72
CA SER A 22 31.20 0.05 12.94
C SER A 22 30.13 -1.04 12.78
N ARG A 23 29.03 -0.73 12.07
CA ARG A 23 27.98 -1.72 11.80
C ARG A 23 28.44 -2.78 10.79
N VAL A 24 29.21 -2.40 9.78
CA VAL A 24 29.84 -3.36 8.86
C VAL A 24 30.80 -4.27 9.61
N SER A 25 31.65 -3.72 10.48
CA SER A 25 32.56 -4.50 11.31
C SER A 25 31.79 -5.52 12.15
N PHE A 26 30.74 -5.08 12.85
CA PHE A 26 29.84 -5.96 13.62
C PHE A 26 29.20 -7.07 12.77
N LEU A 27 28.73 -6.76 11.56
CA LEU A 27 28.13 -7.77 10.67
C LEU A 27 29.15 -8.79 10.19
N LEU A 28 30.38 -8.36 9.87
CA LEU A 28 31.46 -9.26 9.48
C LEU A 28 31.89 -10.16 10.64
N SER A 29 32.00 -9.62 11.87
CA SER A 29 32.25 -10.45 13.06
C SER A 29 31.16 -11.49 13.25
N ARG A 30 29.88 -11.12 13.11
CA ARG A 30 28.78 -12.09 13.18
C ARG A 30 28.88 -13.19 12.13
N LEU A 31 29.19 -12.83 10.88
CA LEU A 31 29.38 -13.82 9.81
C LEU A 31 30.56 -14.76 10.09
N TYR A 32 31.61 -14.25 10.72
CA TYR A 32 32.75 -15.04 11.16
C TYR A 32 32.36 -15.98 12.31
N ASP A 33 31.68 -15.46 13.35
CA ASP A 33 31.20 -16.25 14.50
C ASP A 33 30.24 -17.37 14.08
N PHE A 34 29.41 -17.12 13.06
CA PHE A 34 28.53 -18.13 12.46
C PHE A 34 29.24 -19.09 11.50
N GLY A 35 30.54 -18.90 11.25
CA GLY A 35 31.34 -19.74 10.37
C GLY A 35 31.02 -19.61 8.89
N PHE A 36 30.38 -18.51 8.46
CA PHE A 36 30.09 -18.26 7.05
C PHE A 36 31.29 -17.70 6.29
N ILE A 37 32.16 -16.96 6.96
CA ILE A 37 33.37 -16.40 6.36
C ILE A 37 34.58 -16.68 7.23
N VAL A 38 35.75 -16.75 6.61
CA VAL A 38 37.03 -16.85 7.31
C VAL A 38 37.83 -15.59 7.02
N MET A 39 38.48 -15.04 8.04
CA MET A 39 39.41 -13.92 7.87
C MET A 39 40.81 -14.46 7.58
N ARG A 40 41.40 -13.95 6.50
CA ARG A 40 42.78 -14.22 6.11
C ARG A 40 43.58 -12.96 6.36
N ASP A 41 43.98 -12.79 7.62
CA ASP A 41 44.55 -11.54 8.10
C ASP A 41 46.04 -11.43 7.77
N SER A 42 46.47 -10.19 7.52
CA SER A 42 47.89 -9.83 7.55
C SER A 42 48.32 -9.55 8.99
N SER A 43 49.62 -9.44 9.25
CA SER A 43 50.15 -9.07 10.59
C SER A 43 49.56 -7.77 11.15
N ASN A 44 49.04 -6.89 10.28
CA ASN A 44 48.42 -5.62 10.66
C ASN A 44 46.88 -5.64 10.61
N PHE A 45 46.25 -6.81 10.43
CA PHE A 45 44.79 -6.99 10.26
C PHE A 45 44.18 -6.10 9.16
N LYS A 46 45.01 -5.66 8.21
CA LYS A 46 44.59 -4.87 7.05
C LYS A 46 44.30 -5.80 5.87
N ARG A 47 43.29 -5.42 5.09
CA ARG A 47 42.89 -6.12 3.86
C ARG A 47 43.55 -5.46 2.66
N TYR A 48 44.35 -6.20 1.91
CA TYR A 48 45.03 -5.74 0.71
C TYR A 48 45.41 -6.93 -0.18
N SER A 49 45.69 -6.65 -1.46
CA SER A 49 46.34 -7.60 -2.36
C SER A 49 47.81 -7.25 -2.48
N LEU A 50 48.67 -8.27 -2.45
CA LEU A 50 50.10 -8.16 -2.68
C LEU A 50 50.43 -8.92 -3.96
N ARG A 51 50.95 -8.21 -4.95
CA ARG A 51 51.49 -8.84 -6.16
C ARG A 51 52.98 -9.04 -5.94
N ASN A 52 53.42 -10.29 -5.91
CA ASN A 52 54.83 -10.59 -5.71
C ASN A 52 55.51 -10.69 -7.08
N HIS A 53 56.51 -9.86 -7.36
CA HIS A 53 57.14 -9.80 -8.70
C HIS A 53 58.04 -11.00 -9.02
N LYS A 54 58.39 -11.82 -8.02
CA LYS A 54 59.28 -13.00 -8.17
C LYS A 54 58.52 -14.31 -8.40
N THR A 55 57.30 -14.39 -7.91
CA THR A 55 56.44 -15.57 -7.99
C THR A 55 55.11 -15.01 -8.45
N ASP A 56 54.69 -15.27 -9.68
CA ASP A 56 53.56 -14.62 -10.38
C ASP A 56 52.16 -14.82 -9.70
N PHE A 57 52.15 -15.23 -8.43
CA PHE A 57 51.00 -15.38 -7.56
C PHE A 57 50.66 -14.07 -6.84
N ILE A 58 49.35 -13.79 -6.80
CA ILE A 58 48.77 -12.69 -6.03
C ILE A 58 48.37 -13.23 -4.67
N THR A 59 49.05 -12.81 -3.61
CA THR A 59 48.65 -13.11 -2.23
C THR A 59 47.63 -12.07 -1.79
N ALA A 60 46.42 -12.50 -1.45
CA ALA A 60 45.36 -11.61 -0.96
C ALA A 60 45.11 -11.86 0.53
N CYS A 61 45.14 -10.77 1.32
CA CYS A 61 44.73 -10.76 2.72
C CYS A 61 43.35 -10.09 2.81
N GLY A 62 42.36 -10.79 3.36
CA GLY A 62 40.97 -10.36 3.30
C GLY A 62 39.98 -11.42 3.78
N ILE A 63 38.76 -11.35 3.26
CA ILE A 63 37.67 -12.26 3.60
C ILE A 63 37.69 -13.43 2.62
N ASP A 64 37.87 -14.65 3.12
CA ASP A 64 37.77 -15.87 2.33
C ASP A 64 36.29 -16.30 2.21
N LEU A 65 35.80 -16.34 0.97
CA LEU A 65 34.42 -16.70 0.64
C LEU A 65 34.25 -18.17 0.24
N ARG A 66 35.31 -19.01 0.30
CA ARG A 66 35.23 -20.42 -0.12
C ARG A 66 34.09 -21.18 0.55
N ILE A 67 33.84 -20.92 1.84
CA ILE A 67 32.75 -21.58 2.58
C ILE A 67 31.39 -21.22 1.96
N LEU A 68 31.17 -19.94 1.64
CA LEU A 68 29.93 -19.49 1.01
C LEU A 68 29.76 -20.04 -0.40
N VAL A 69 30.86 -20.12 -1.17
CA VAL A 69 30.83 -20.67 -2.52
C VAL A 69 30.53 -22.17 -2.48
N ALA A 70 31.19 -22.93 -1.60
CA ALA A 70 30.99 -24.37 -1.47
C ALA A 70 29.59 -24.74 -0.96
N ARG A 71 28.98 -23.88 -0.13
CA ARG A 71 27.65 -24.11 0.46
C ARG A 71 26.55 -23.26 -0.20
N TYR A 72 26.81 -22.70 -1.38
CA TYR A 72 25.93 -21.72 -2.00
C TYR A 72 24.50 -22.25 -2.16
N ASP A 73 24.34 -23.46 -2.72
CA ASP A 73 23.02 -24.03 -2.99
C ASP A 73 22.24 -24.32 -1.71
N GLU A 74 22.90 -24.91 -0.69
CA GLU A 74 22.31 -25.18 0.62
C GLU A 74 21.82 -23.90 1.31
N LEU A 75 22.65 -22.85 1.29
CA LEU A 75 22.32 -21.57 1.93
C LEU A 75 21.26 -20.81 1.17
N LYS A 76 21.30 -20.85 -0.15
CA LYS A 76 20.28 -20.24 -1.00
C LYS A 76 18.91 -20.87 -0.73
N GLU A 77 18.83 -22.20 -0.67
CA GLU A 77 17.58 -22.88 -0.37
C GLU A 77 17.03 -22.47 1.01
N LYS A 78 17.88 -22.43 2.04
CA LYS A 78 17.48 -21.98 3.38
C LYS A 78 17.02 -20.52 3.40
N VAL A 79 17.68 -19.63 2.66
CA VAL A 79 17.27 -18.23 2.52
C VAL A 79 15.93 -18.14 1.81
N ASP A 80 15.72 -18.88 0.73
CA ASP A 80 14.45 -18.89 -0.01
C ASP A 80 13.30 -19.41 0.86
N GLN A 81 13.52 -20.49 1.63
CA GLN A 81 12.56 -21.00 2.61
C GLN A 81 12.24 -19.96 3.70
N ALA A 82 13.25 -19.27 4.24
CA ALA A 82 13.06 -18.22 5.24
C ALA A 82 12.27 -17.02 4.69
N LEU A 83 12.58 -16.59 3.46
CA LEU A 83 11.83 -15.53 2.77
C LEU A 83 10.38 -15.94 2.52
N GLU A 84 10.13 -17.19 2.12
CA GLU A 84 8.78 -17.70 1.85
C GLU A 84 7.95 -17.80 3.14
N THR A 85 8.53 -18.28 4.23
CA THR A 85 7.87 -18.31 5.54
C THR A 85 7.56 -16.90 6.05
N GLN A 86 8.47 -15.95 5.85
CA GLN A 86 8.24 -14.55 6.18
C GLN A 86 7.11 -13.95 5.34
N LYS A 87 7.11 -14.15 4.01
CA LYS A 87 6.03 -13.69 3.13
C LYS A 87 4.67 -14.25 3.55
N LYS A 88 4.59 -15.55 3.82
CA LYS A 88 3.35 -16.20 4.30
C LYS A 88 2.86 -15.61 5.62
N HIS A 89 3.78 -15.31 6.54
CA HIS A 89 3.46 -14.65 7.80
C HIS A 89 2.92 -13.23 7.59
N GLU A 90 3.60 -12.44 6.77
CA GLU A 90 3.19 -11.08 6.43
C GLU A 90 1.82 -11.07 5.74
N GLU A 91 1.59 -11.96 4.78
CA GLU A 91 0.29 -12.14 4.11
C GLU A 91 -0.82 -12.49 5.10
N ALA A 92 -0.59 -13.46 5.99
CA ALA A 92 -1.56 -13.83 7.02
C ALA A 92 -1.86 -12.65 7.96
N LEU A 93 -0.84 -11.91 8.37
CA LEU A 93 -1.00 -10.71 9.19
C LEU A 93 -1.82 -9.64 8.47
N HIS A 94 -1.59 -9.45 7.16
CA HIS A 94 -2.38 -8.52 6.34
C HIS A 94 -3.83 -8.97 6.23
N CYS A 95 -4.09 -10.24 5.92
CA CYS A 95 -5.43 -10.82 5.86
C CYS A 95 -6.15 -10.66 7.20
N PHE A 96 -5.50 -11.01 8.31
CA PHE A 96 -6.06 -10.87 9.65
C PHE A 96 -6.47 -9.42 9.96
N ARG A 97 -5.57 -8.46 9.72
CA ARG A 97 -5.86 -7.03 9.93
C ARG A 97 -6.99 -6.53 9.03
N GLY A 98 -7.04 -6.99 7.78
CA GLY A 98 -8.10 -6.69 6.82
C GLY A 98 -9.46 -7.18 7.31
N LEU A 99 -9.54 -8.45 7.73
CA LEU A 99 -10.76 -9.07 8.24
C LEU A 99 -11.27 -8.38 9.50
N VAL A 100 -10.40 -8.07 10.47
CA VAL A 100 -10.79 -7.34 11.68
C VAL A 100 -11.40 -5.98 11.32
N ARG A 101 -10.78 -5.25 10.38
CA ARG A 101 -11.31 -3.95 9.92
C ARG A 101 -12.67 -4.13 9.23
N GLN A 102 -12.80 -5.14 8.38
CA GLN A 102 -14.03 -5.43 7.64
C GLN A 102 -15.18 -5.82 8.57
N ILE A 103 -14.92 -6.65 9.59
CA ILE A 103 -15.93 -7.01 10.60
C ILE A 103 -16.33 -5.76 11.39
N LYS A 104 -15.36 -4.93 11.80
CA LYS A 104 -15.63 -3.69 12.54
C LYS A 104 -16.48 -2.71 11.74
N SER A 105 -16.19 -2.51 10.46
CA SER A 105 -16.99 -1.63 9.59
C SER A 105 -18.38 -2.20 9.29
N SER A 106 -18.49 -3.53 9.20
CA SER A 106 -19.79 -4.18 8.96
C SER A 106 -20.67 -4.15 10.21
N TYR A 107 -20.07 -4.18 11.41
CA TYR A 107 -20.81 -4.02 12.67
C TYR A 107 -21.39 -2.61 12.81
N THR A 108 -20.63 -1.56 12.48
CA THR A 108 -21.13 -0.17 12.57
C THR A 108 -22.30 0.13 11.63
N SER A 109 -22.45 -0.65 10.56
CA SER A 109 -23.55 -0.49 9.59
C SER A 109 -24.81 -1.30 9.93
N ILE A 110 -24.78 -2.19 10.92
CA ILE A 110 -25.89 -3.09 11.26
C ILE A 110 -26.60 -2.57 12.52
N GLU A 111 -27.93 -2.64 12.54
CA GLU A 111 -28.73 -2.39 13.75
C GLU A 111 -28.26 -3.28 14.90
N ALA A 112 -28.07 -2.69 16.08
CA ALA A 112 -27.47 -3.33 17.24
C ALA A 112 -28.35 -4.46 17.78
N THR A 113 -28.29 -5.63 17.17
CA THR A 113 -28.93 -6.84 17.69
C THR A 113 -28.09 -7.40 18.85
N PRO A 114 -28.72 -7.98 19.89
CA PRO A 114 -28.00 -8.65 21.00
C PRO A 114 -27.02 -9.73 20.54
N PHE A 115 -27.28 -10.33 19.38
CA PHE A 115 -26.40 -11.32 18.80
C PHE A 115 -25.18 -10.71 18.08
N ALA A 116 -25.35 -9.60 17.34
CA ALA A 116 -24.23 -8.91 16.71
C ALA A 116 -23.24 -8.37 17.77
N SER A 117 -23.74 -7.86 18.89
CA SER A 117 -22.90 -7.40 20.00
C SER A 117 -22.15 -8.56 20.67
N LEU A 118 -22.80 -9.73 20.85
CA LEU A 118 -22.14 -10.95 21.33
C LEU A 118 -21.03 -11.42 20.38
N LEU A 119 -21.27 -11.41 19.07
CA LEU A 119 -20.24 -11.76 18.08
C LEU A 119 -19.05 -10.79 18.15
N PHE A 120 -19.33 -9.50 18.22
CA PHE A 120 -18.31 -8.46 18.25
C PHE A 120 -17.44 -8.55 19.51
N SER A 121 -18.05 -8.73 20.69
CA SER A 121 -17.30 -8.92 21.94
C SER A 121 -16.40 -10.16 21.91
N ARG A 122 -16.86 -11.27 21.32
CA ARG A 122 -16.04 -12.48 21.16
C ARG A 122 -14.90 -12.30 20.16
N MET A 123 -15.13 -11.57 19.06
CA MET A 123 -14.07 -11.17 18.14
C MET A 123 -13.01 -10.33 18.85
N GLN A 124 -13.41 -9.36 19.67
CA GLN A 124 -12.48 -8.55 20.46
C GLN A 124 -11.62 -9.40 21.40
N LYS A 125 -12.21 -10.41 22.07
CA LYS A 125 -11.44 -11.38 22.88
C LYS A 125 -10.39 -12.12 22.06
N ILE A 126 -10.72 -12.59 20.85
CA ILE A 126 -9.75 -13.25 19.95
C ILE A 126 -8.61 -12.30 19.58
N VAL A 127 -8.91 -11.05 19.25
CA VAL A 127 -7.89 -10.03 18.95
C VAL A 127 -6.99 -9.79 20.17
N GLN A 128 -7.56 -9.75 21.39
CA GLN A 128 -6.80 -9.60 22.63
C GLN A 128 -5.87 -10.80 22.91
N ILE A 129 -6.33 -12.04 22.68
CA ILE A 129 -5.52 -13.26 22.85
C ILE A 129 -4.35 -13.30 21.87
N ILE A 130 -4.56 -12.83 20.66
CA ILE A 130 -3.50 -12.69 19.66
C ILE A 130 -2.52 -11.58 20.08
N GLY A 131 -3.00 -10.57 20.80
CA GLY A 131 -2.20 -9.48 21.33
C GLY A 131 -1.59 -8.64 20.22
N ARG A 132 -0.27 -8.69 20.07
CA ARG A 132 0.45 -8.04 18.96
C ARG A 132 0.50 -8.99 17.76
N PRO A 133 -0.34 -8.81 16.72
CA PRO A 133 -0.42 -9.76 15.60
C PRO A 133 0.91 -9.92 14.85
N ALA A 134 1.77 -8.89 14.83
CA ALA A 134 3.11 -8.94 14.24
C ALA A 134 4.08 -9.90 14.95
N LYS A 135 3.84 -10.20 16.23
CA LYS A 135 4.64 -11.15 17.01
C LYS A 135 3.93 -12.51 17.16
N ALA A 136 2.69 -12.63 16.70
CA ALA A 136 1.94 -13.87 16.80
C ALA A 136 2.46 -14.91 15.80
N SER A 137 2.37 -16.20 16.14
CA SER A 137 2.76 -17.26 15.20
C SER A 137 1.82 -17.33 14.00
N PHE A 138 2.36 -17.74 12.84
CA PHE A 138 1.58 -17.93 11.61
C PHE A 138 0.33 -18.80 11.85
N HIS A 139 0.48 -19.91 12.58
CA HIS A 139 -0.62 -20.82 12.89
C HIS A 139 -1.75 -20.16 13.71
N LYS A 140 -1.41 -19.29 14.69
CA LYS A 140 -2.41 -18.53 15.46
C LYS A 140 -3.18 -17.57 14.55
N LEU A 141 -2.47 -16.85 13.67
CA LEU A 141 -3.09 -15.95 12.70
C LEU A 141 -4.00 -16.72 11.74
N GLN A 142 -3.53 -17.84 11.20
CA GLN A 142 -4.29 -18.66 10.25
C GLN A 142 -5.59 -19.19 10.86
N LYS A 143 -5.58 -19.65 12.11
CA LYS A 143 -6.79 -20.08 12.82
C LYS A 143 -7.79 -18.95 12.98
N ALA A 144 -7.32 -17.76 13.37
CA ALA A 144 -8.18 -16.59 13.54
C ALA A 144 -8.77 -16.10 12.22
N ILE A 145 -7.97 -16.09 11.15
CA ILE A 145 -8.40 -15.77 9.79
C ILE A 145 -9.53 -16.69 9.34
N ARG A 146 -9.34 -18.02 9.45
CA ARG A 146 -10.38 -19.00 9.06
C ARG A 146 -11.69 -18.75 9.80
N LEU A 147 -11.63 -18.47 11.10
CA LEU A 147 -12.81 -18.17 11.89
C LEU A 147 -13.49 -16.87 11.43
N PHE A 148 -12.73 -15.82 11.19
CA PHE A 148 -13.26 -14.52 10.76
C PHE A 148 -13.83 -14.55 9.34
N GLU A 149 -13.20 -15.26 8.40
CA GLU A 149 -13.75 -15.51 7.07
C GLU A 149 -15.08 -16.26 7.14
N TRP A 150 -15.15 -17.28 8.00
CA TRP A 150 -16.37 -18.05 8.19
C TRP A 150 -17.50 -17.22 8.81
N ILE A 151 -17.20 -16.37 9.80
CA ILE A 151 -18.15 -15.39 10.35
C ILE A 151 -18.65 -14.44 9.25
N LEU A 152 -17.74 -13.87 8.46
CA LEU A 152 -18.11 -12.95 7.38
C LEU A 152 -19.00 -13.61 6.32
N LYS A 153 -18.66 -14.84 5.92
CA LYS A 153 -19.44 -15.60 4.94
C LYS A 153 -20.84 -15.93 5.47
N SER A 154 -20.92 -16.37 6.73
CA SER A 154 -22.17 -16.87 7.32
C SER A 154 -23.15 -15.74 7.65
N PHE A 155 -22.68 -14.62 8.20
CA PHE A 155 -23.57 -13.56 8.68
C PHE A 155 -23.75 -12.42 7.70
N PHE A 156 -22.72 -12.07 6.95
CA PHE A 156 -22.76 -10.87 6.12
C PHE A 156 -23.10 -11.16 4.67
N LYS A 157 -23.25 -12.45 4.27
CA LYS A 157 -23.43 -12.92 2.88
C LYS A 157 -22.53 -12.20 1.85
N ARG A 158 -21.45 -11.57 2.31
CA ARG A 158 -20.48 -10.90 1.46
C ARG A 158 -19.57 -11.99 0.94
N LYS A 159 -19.51 -12.15 -0.39
CA LYS A 159 -18.40 -12.88 -1.01
C LYS A 159 -17.14 -12.19 -0.50
N THR A 160 -16.33 -12.91 0.27
CA THR A 160 -14.96 -12.54 0.53
C THR A 160 -14.25 -12.58 -0.82
N GLN A 161 -14.34 -11.49 -1.58
CA GLN A 161 -13.32 -11.23 -2.57
C GLN A 161 -12.04 -11.26 -1.77
N LYS A 162 -11.12 -12.18 -2.10
CA LYS A 162 -9.75 -12.14 -1.59
C LYS A 162 -9.30 -10.71 -1.86
N THR A 163 -9.37 -9.84 -0.86
CA THR A 163 -8.88 -8.49 -0.97
C THR A 163 -7.39 -8.71 -1.06
N ARG A 164 -6.89 -8.77 -2.30
CA ARG A 164 -5.47 -8.65 -2.61
C ARG A 164 -5.11 -7.26 -2.09
N TYR A 165 -4.82 -7.20 -0.80
CA TYR A 165 -4.36 -6.00 -0.15
C TYR A 165 -3.06 -5.66 -0.85
N ARG A 166 -3.10 -4.61 -1.67
CA ARG A 166 -1.93 -4.13 -2.37
C ARG A 166 -0.93 -3.74 -1.28
N HIS A 167 0.19 -4.43 -1.27
CA HIS A 167 1.33 -4.42 -0.34
C HIS A 167 1.97 -3.01 -0.11
N LEU A 168 1.32 -1.91 -0.47
CA LEU A 168 1.97 -0.62 -0.68
C LEU A 168 1.95 0.35 0.51
N ALA A 169 1.28 0.07 1.63
CA ALA A 169 1.11 1.07 2.68
C ALA A 169 2.00 0.90 3.93
N SER A 170 2.58 -0.29 4.18
CA SER A 170 3.36 -0.54 5.41
C SER A 170 4.88 -0.49 5.26
N LYS A 171 5.40 -0.30 4.05
CA LYS A 171 6.85 -0.18 3.78
C LYS A 171 7.38 1.24 3.64
N ILE A 172 6.51 2.26 3.59
CA ILE A 172 6.90 3.65 3.29
C ILE A 172 7.77 4.28 4.41
N HIS A 173 7.89 3.66 5.60
CA HIS A 173 8.63 4.23 6.72
C HIS A 173 9.83 3.42 7.25
N ILE A 174 10.33 2.40 6.53
CA ILE A 174 11.57 1.69 6.92
C ILE A 174 12.64 1.65 5.81
N GLU A 175 12.33 2.00 4.56
CA GLU A 175 13.34 2.04 3.50
C GLU A 175 14.00 3.43 3.38
N SER A 176 14.89 3.74 4.33
CA SER A 176 16.07 4.55 4.03
C SER A 176 17.30 3.64 4.11
N LYS A 177 18.04 3.59 3.00
CA LYS A 177 19.26 2.82 2.73
C LYS A 177 19.07 1.35 2.35
N THR A 178 18.67 1.12 1.11
CA THR A 178 19.26 0.06 0.28
C THR A 178 19.08 0.47 -1.18
N LEU A 179 20.06 1.23 -1.72
CA LEU A 179 20.14 1.43 -3.17
C LEU A 179 20.64 0.11 -3.77
N ASN A 180 19.79 -0.55 -4.55
CA ASN A 180 20.22 -1.62 -5.45
C ASN A 180 20.96 -0.99 -6.62
N TYR A 181 22.29 -0.90 -6.51
CA TYR A 181 23.13 -0.64 -7.69
C TYR A 181 23.32 -1.94 -8.46
N ILE A 182 22.66 -2.03 -9.62
CA ILE A 182 23.08 -2.92 -10.71
C ILE A 182 24.21 -2.18 -11.42
N CYS A 183 25.46 -2.65 -11.21
CA CYS A 183 26.61 -2.17 -11.96
C CYS A 183 26.60 -2.79 -13.36
N ASN A 184 26.35 -1.97 -14.38
CA ASN A 184 26.87 -2.23 -15.71
C ASN A 184 28.13 -1.39 -15.89
N SER A 185 29.29 -2.05 -15.85
CA SER A 185 30.54 -1.52 -16.36
C SER A 185 30.45 -1.39 -17.88
N ASN A 186 30.76 -0.20 -18.41
CA ASN A 186 31.61 0.00 -19.59
C ASN A 186 31.55 1.48 -20.02
N ASN A 187 32.57 2.26 -19.65
CA ASN A 187 33.50 2.86 -20.60
C ASN A 187 34.44 3.85 -19.92
N LYS A 188 35.72 3.73 -20.27
CA LYS A 188 36.81 4.64 -19.93
C LYS A 188 36.59 6.01 -20.58
N LYS A 189 36.86 7.10 -19.85
CA LYS A 189 37.92 8.08 -20.18
C LYS A 189 37.95 9.23 -19.15
N GLU A 190 39.17 9.42 -18.64
CA GLU A 190 39.89 10.64 -18.22
C GLU A 190 39.23 11.75 -17.39
N CYS A 191 39.96 12.10 -16.33
CA CYS A 191 39.81 13.27 -15.47
C CYS A 191 40.10 14.59 -16.19
N SER A 192 39.46 15.68 -15.79
CA SER A 192 40.12 16.97 -15.57
C SER A 192 39.25 17.91 -14.69
N GLU A 193 39.94 18.78 -13.96
CA GLU A 193 39.48 19.67 -12.89
C GLU A 193 38.89 21.02 -13.35
N LYS A 194 38.20 21.68 -12.40
CA LYS A 194 37.84 23.12 -12.26
C LYS A 194 36.62 23.66 -13.04
N SER A 195 35.54 24.00 -12.32
CA SER A 195 35.22 25.40 -11.92
C SER A 195 33.79 25.50 -11.35
N GLU A 196 33.61 26.36 -10.35
CA GLU A 196 32.35 26.74 -9.71
C GLU A 196 31.43 27.54 -10.65
N HIS A 197 30.11 27.22 -10.69
CA HIS A 197 29.00 28.18 -10.50
C HIS A 197 27.63 27.48 -10.70
N THR A 198 26.80 27.59 -9.66
CA THR A 198 25.38 28.02 -9.63
C THR A 198 24.33 27.41 -10.60
N GLN A 199 23.20 27.03 -9.97
CA GLN A 199 21.81 26.95 -10.45
C GLN A 199 21.23 25.59 -10.88
N ILE A 200 20.35 25.09 -9.99
CA ILE A 200 18.99 24.56 -10.24
C ILE A 200 18.78 23.75 -11.53
N THR A 201 18.59 22.43 -11.39
CA THR A 201 17.59 21.66 -12.14
C THR A 201 17.25 20.37 -11.39
N ASP A 202 16.13 20.37 -10.66
CA ASP A 202 15.52 19.15 -10.11
C ASP A 202 14.88 18.33 -11.26
N VAL A 203 15.69 17.55 -11.96
CA VAL A 203 15.20 16.51 -12.87
C VAL A 203 14.83 15.30 -12.04
N THR A 204 13.58 15.24 -11.57
CA THR A 204 13.01 14.01 -11.00
C THR A 204 12.24 13.26 -12.08
N PHE A 205 12.80 12.11 -12.45
CA PHE A 205 12.24 11.11 -13.36
C PHE A 205 10.78 10.78 -13.00
N GLY A 206 9.86 11.17 -13.89
CA GLY A 206 8.47 10.77 -13.84
C GLY A 206 8.30 9.31 -14.26
N HIS A 207 7.76 8.48 -13.36
CA HIS A 207 7.12 7.24 -13.78
C HIS A 207 5.73 7.58 -14.34
N ASP A 208 5.65 7.71 -15.66
CA ASP A 208 4.40 7.73 -16.40
C ASP A 208 3.67 6.40 -16.22
N LYS A 209 2.57 6.44 -15.46
CA LYS A 209 1.49 5.44 -15.56
C LYS A 209 0.23 6.17 -15.97
N ILE A 210 0.09 6.33 -17.27
CA ILE A 210 -1.11 6.79 -17.97
C ILE A 210 -2.25 5.84 -17.62
N ALA A 211 -3.28 6.36 -16.95
CA ALA A 211 -4.52 5.63 -16.67
C ALA A 211 -5.44 5.76 -17.88
N TYR A 212 -5.65 4.65 -18.60
CA TYR A 212 -6.65 4.56 -19.66
C TYR A 212 -8.06 4.66 -19.05
N GLU A 213 -8.78 5.73 -19.39
CA GLU A 213 -10.25 5.67 -19.40
C GLU A 213 -10.63 4.71 -20.53
N LYS A 214 -11.34 3.62 -20.20
CA LYS A 214 -11.92 2.73 -21.22
C LYS A 214 -12.87 3.55 -22.08
N LYS A 215 -12.50 3.79 -23.35
CA LYS A 215 -13.44 4.20 -24.40
C LYS A 215 -14.37 3.02 -24.68
N GLU A 216 -15.58 3.05 -24.12
CA GLU A 216 -16.68 2.26 -24.68
C GLU A 216 -17.19 2.97 -25.94
N LYS A 217 -17.00 2.33 -27.10
CA LYS A 217 -17.63 2.73 -28.36
C LYS A 217 -19.13 2.39 -28.28
N GLY A 218 -19.94 3.37 -27.96
CA GLY A 218 -21.39 3.35 -28.18
C GLY A 218 -21.76 4.58 -29.01
N LYS A 219 -22.21 4.35 -30.25
CA LYS A 219 -22.77 5.38 -31.13
C LYS A 219 -23.97 6.05 -30.44
N ASN A 220 -23.90 7.37 -30.31
CA ASN A 220 -24.96 8.37 -30.49
C ASN A 220 -24.37 9.70 -30.02
N GLU A 221 -23.75 10.42 -30.95
CA GLU A 221 -23.28 11.78 -30.76
C GLU A 221 -24.49 12.71 -30.71
N THR A 222 -24.88 13.14 -29.51
CA THR A 222 -25.58 14.42 -29.36
C THR A 222 -24.50 15.47 -29.12
N VAL A 223 -24.18 16.22 -30.17
CA VAL A 223 -23.31 17.38 -30.13
C VAL A 223 -23.91 18.41 -29.17
N LEU A 224 -23.19 18.78 -28.12
CA LEU A 224 -23.46 20.01 -27.36
C LEU A 224 -22.30 20.99 -27.60
N PRO A 225 -22.59 22.29 -27.82
CA PRO A 225 -21.65 23.22 -28.43
C PRO A 225 -20.56 23.65 -27.46
N SER A 226 -19.33 23.68 -28.00
CA SER A 226 -18.18 24.35 -27.43
C SER A 226 -18.35 25.87 -27.61
N ASN A 227 -18.77 26.58 -26.56
CA ASN A 227 -18.15 27.86 -26.19
C ASN A 227 -18.66 28.40 -24.84
N ASN A 228 -17.73 29.06 -24.14
CA ASN A 228 -17.85 29.93 -22.96
C ASN A 228 -17.60 29.29 -21.59
N ASN A 229 -16.70 29.95 -20.85
CA ASN A 229 -16.06 29.61 -19.58
C ASN A 229 -17.00 29.51 -18.35
N THR A 230 -18.24 29.10 -18.52
CA THR A 230 -19.20 28.95 -17.43
C THR A 230 -19.57 27.50 -17.29
N LEU A 231 -19.29 26.90 -16.14
CA LEU A 231 -19.71 25.54 -15.83
C LEU A 231 -21.24 25.45 -16.02
N PRO A 232 -21.77 24.48 -16.78
CA PRO A 232 -23.19 24.40 -17.08
C PRO A 232 -24.02 24.34 -15.78
N GLN A 233 -25.23 24.89 -15.83
CA GLN A 233 -26.14 24.94 -14.68
C GLN A 233 -26.60 23.52 -14.29
N ILE A 234 -25.82 22.85 -13.46
CA ILE A 234 -26.16 21.56 -12.85
C ILE A 234 -27.22 21.83 -11.77
N LYS A 235 -28.38 21.19 -11.90
CA LYS A 235 -29.49 21.35 -10.94
C LYS A 235 -29.04 20.93 -9.53
N PRO A 236 -29.43 21.65 -8.46
CA PRO A 236 -28.95 21.39 -7.09
C PRO A 236 -29.07 19.94 -6.62
N TYR A 237 -30.18 19.26 -6.93
CA TYR A 237 -30.40 17.88 -6.52
C TYR A 237 -29.42 16.87 -7.15
N MET A 238 -28.78 17.23 -8.28
CA MET A 238 -27.84 16.34 -8.98
C MET A 238 -26.49 16.25 -8.28
N TRP A 239 -26.11 17.29 -7.52
CA TRP A 239 -24.83 17.34 -6.81
C TRP A 239 -24.73 16.29 -5.73
N ILE A 240 -25.70 16.25 -4.82
CA ILE A 240 -25.78 15.24 -3.75
C ILE A 240 -25.92 13.84 -4.35
N ARG A 241 -26.65 13.72 -5.48
CA ARG A 241 -26.85 12.44 -6.14
C ARG A 241 -25.61 11.93 -6.85
N ALA A 242 -24.77 12.79 -7.44
CA ALA A 242 -23.54 12.40 -8.14
C ALA A 242 -22.35 12.24 -7.17
N LEU A 243 -22.26 13.11 -6.17
CA LEU A 243 -21.15 13.18 -5.20
C LEU A 243 -21.63 12.95 -3.76
N PRO A 244 -22.27 11.79 -3.44
CA PRO A 244 -22.85 11.55 -2.13
C PRO A 244 -21.81 11.53 -0.99
N HIS A 245 -20.60 11.01 -1.23
CA HIS A 245 -19.57 10.96 -0.19
C HIS A 245 -18.96 12.33 0.07
N THR A 246 -18.81 13.13 -0.99
CA THR A 246 -18.42 14.54 -0.85
C THR A 246 -19.48 15.33 -0.09
N ALA A 247 -20.77 15.09 -0.36
CA ALA A 247 -21.86 15.73 0.38
C ALA A 247 -21.85 15.38 1.87
N MET A 248 -21.50 14.15 2.26
CA MET A 248 -21.40 13.75 3.68
C MET A 248 -20.37 14.58 4.47
N TYR A 249 -19.26 14.95 3.84
CA TYR A 249 -18.24 15.80 4.47
C TYR A 249 -18.65 17.28 4.57
N LEU A 250 -19.74 17.66 3.90
CA LEU A 250 -20.27 19.02 3.80
C LEU A 250 -21.63 19.14 4.50
N ASP A 251 -21.93 18.24 5.44
CA ASP A 251 -23.21 18.12 6.15
C ASP A 251 -24.43 18.08 5.21
N ASN A 252 -24.28 17.42 4.05
CA ASN A 252 -25.29 17.32 2.98
C ASN A 252 -25.76 18.66 2.39
N ARG A 253 -25.00 19.75 2.57
CA ARG A 253 -25.30 21.07 2.00
C ARG A 253 -24.71 21.31 0.61
N LEU A 254 -24.32 20.25 -0.10
CA LEU A 254 -23.71 20.36 -1.43
C LEU A 254 -24.78 20.61 -2.50
N THR A 255 -25.03 21.88 -2.82
CA THR A 255 -26.05 22.32 -3.80
C THR A 255 -25.46 22.98 -5.03
N SER A 256 -24.22 23.45 -4.95
CA SER A 256 -23.52 24.16 -6.03
C SER A 256 -21.99 24.03 -5.93
N VAL A 257 -21.29 24.46 -6.98
CA VAL A 257 -19.81 24.60 -6.98
C VAL A 257 -19.33 25.55 -5.87
N ARG A 258 -20.14 26.55 -5.51
CA ARG A 258 -19.81 27.53 -4.48
C ARG A 258 -19.63 26.90 -3.10
N ASP A 259 -20.40 25.85 -2.82
CA ASP A 259 -20.29 25.10 -1.56
C ASP A 259 -18.96 24.32 -1.49
N LEU A 260 -18.44 23.87 -2.64
CA LEU A 260 -17.13 23.23 -2.75
C LEU A 260 -15.98 24.23 -2.59
N ILE A 261 -16.14 25.46 -3.09
CA ILE A 261 -15.13 26.52 -2.98
C ILE A 261 -14.80 26.79 -1.51
N GLY A 262 -15.81 27.03 -0.67
CA GLY A 262 -15.64 27.31 0.76
C GLY A 262 -15.00 26.15 1.54
N SER A 263 -15.12 24.94 1.00
CA SER A 263 -14.69 23.70 1.66
C SER A 263 -13.41 23.11 1.08
N MET A 264 -12.81 23.77 0.09
CA MET A 264 -11.67 23.28 -0.68
C MET A 264 -10.47 22.94 0.22
N GLY A 265 -10.12 23.82 1.16
CA GLY A 265 -9.01 23.57 2.09
C GLY A 265 -9.24 22.35 2.99
N PHE A 266 -10.48 22.14 3.44
CA PHE A 266 -10.85 20.97 4.22
C PHE A 266 -10.76 19.68 3.38
N LEU A 267 -11.31 19.70 2.17
CA LEU A 267 -11.25 18.58 1.22
C LEU A 267 -9.80 18.22 0.84
N ALA A 268 -8.92 19.21 0.67
CA ALA A 268 -7.49 19.00 0.42
C ALA A 268 -6.83 18.21 1.56
N LYS A 269 -7.13 18.60 2.81
CA LYS A 269 -6.59 17.95 4.01
C LYS A 269 -7.07 16.50 4.14
N ILE A 270 -8.34 16.22 3.84
CA ILE A 270 -8.89 14.86 3.81
C ILE A 270 -8.21 13.99 2.74
N MET A 271 -7.97 14.55 1.55
CA MET A 271 -7.35 13.84 0.43
C MET A 271 -5.82 13.76 0.52
N GLY A 272 -5.19 14.42 1.50
CA GLY A 272 -3.74 14.49 1.63
C GLY A 272 -3.05 15.28 0.51
N ILE A 273 -3.74 16.26 -0.07
CA ILE A 273 -3.20 17.17 -1.09
C ILE A 273 -2.63 18.40 -0.37
N SER A 274 -1.37 18.76 -0.68
CA SER A 274 -0.73 19.93 -0.08
C SER A 274 -1.39 21.22 -0.56
N SER A 275 -1.43 22.25 0.30
CA SER A 275 -1.97 23.56 -0.05
C SER A 275 -1.29 24.15 -1.30
N SER A 276 0.02 23.90 -1.48
CA SER A 276 0.76 24.30 -2.68
C SER A 276 0.21 23.68 -3.97
N ALA A 277 -0.17 22.40 -3.94
CA ALA A 277 -0.70 21.71 -5.11
C ALA A 277 -2.13 22.16 -5.45
N VAL A 278 -2.91 22.54 -4.43
CA VAL A 278 -4.23 23.14 -4.64
C VAL A 278 -4.09 24.53 -5.25
N GLU A 279 -3.12 25.32 -4.78
CA GLU A 279 -2.87 26.66 -5.33
C GLU A 279 -2.37 26.59 -6.77
N GLU A 280 -1.48 25.65 -7.09
CA GLU A 280 -1.06 25.37 -8.46
C GLU A 280 -2.24 24.97 -9.36
N ALA A 281 -3.17 24.16 -8.84
CA ALA A 281 -4.39 23.79 -9.55
C ALA A 281 -5.28 25.02 -9.81
N LYS A 282 -5.51 25.88 -8.81
CA LYS A 282 -6.27 27.12 -8.98
C LYS A 282 -5.65 28.03 -10.04
N ASN A 283 -4.32 28.16 -10.04
CA ASN A 283 -3.60 28.97 -11.03
C ASN A 283 -3.70 28.37 -12.44
N THR A 284 -3.86 27.05 -12.56
CA THR A 284 -3.91 26.35 -13.86
C THR A 284 -5.31 26.33 -14.46
N MET A 285 -6.34 25.97 -13.69
CA MET A 285 -7.71 25.72 -14.19
C MET A 285 -8.76 26.71 -13.67
N GLY A 286 -8.36 27.63 -12.78
CA GLY A 286 -9.29 28.53 -12.10
C GLY A 286 -9.96 27.90 -10.89
N LEU A 287 -10.54 28.76 -10.04
CA LEU A 287 -11.03 28.40 -8.72
C LEU A 287 -12.27 27.49 -8.76
N GLU A 288 -13.22 27.74 -9.66
CA GLU A 288 -14.43 26.93 -9.81
C GLU A 288 -14.13 25.52 -10.32
N LYS A 289 -13.33 25.39 -11.38
CA LYS A 289 -12.93 24.09 -11.93
C LYS A 289 -12.10 23.30 -10.92
N THR A 290 -11.24 23.97 -10.14
CA THR A 290 -10.46 23.32 -9.07
C THR A 290 -11.38 22.77 -7.99
N ALA A 291 -12.35 23.56 -7.52
CA ALA A 291 -13.34 23.11 -6.54
C ALA A 291 -14.11 21.88 -7.04
N PHE A 292 -14.55 21.93 -8.30
CA PHE A 292 -15.31 20.85 -8.92
C PHE A 292 -14.46 19.58 -9.10
N ALA A 293 -13.22 19.73 -9.56
CA ALA A 293 -12.25 18.64 -9.69
C ALA A 293 -12.00 17.96 -8.34
N MET A 294 -11.84 18.74 -7.27
CA MET A 294 -11.64 18.20 -5.92
C MET A 294 -12.84 17.38 -5.41
N GLY A 295 -14.07 17.85 -5.68
CA GLY A 295 -15.28 17.09 -5.37
C GLY A 295 -15.35 15.75 -6.10
N ILE A 296 -14.97 15.74 -7.39
CA ILE A 296 -14.92 14.52 -8.22
C ILE A 296 -13.81 13.57 -7.75
N ILE A 297 -12.62 14.09 -7.41
CA ILE A 297 -11.50 13.28 -6.94
C ILE A 297 -11.87 12.54 -5.65
N LEU A 298 -12.48 13.24 -4.70
CA LEU A 298 -12.87 12.64 -3.43
C LEU A 298 -13.88 11.50 -3.63
N GLU A 299 -14.91 11.75 -4.45
CA GLU A 299 -15.91 10.73 -4.77
C GLU A 299 -15.27 9.52 -5.46
N LYS A 300 -14.40 9.75 -6.45
CA LYS A 300 -13.66 8.68 -7.13
C LYS A 300 -12.69 7.94 -6.20
N GLN A 301 -12.12 8.62 -5.21
CA GLN A 301 -11.27 7.99 -4.19
C GLN A 301 -12.10 7.08 -3.29
N HIS A 302 -13.30 7.50 -2.88
CA HIS A 302 -14.19 6.68 -2.06
C HIS A 302 -14.68 5.43 -2.81
N ARG A 303 -14.83 5.50 -4.13
CA ARG A 303 -15.11 4.34 -5.02
C ARG A 303 -13.88 3.51 -5.39
N GLN A 304 -12.71 3.83 -4.83
CA GLN A 304 -11.43 3.21 -5.17
C GLN A 304 -11.04 3.31 -6.67
N LEU A 305 -11.64 4.23 -7.42
CA LEU A 305 -11.24 4.55 -8.81
C LEU A 305 -9.94 5.38 -8.83
N VAL A 306 -9.68 6.14 -7.77
CA VAL A 306 -8.47 6.95 -7.61
C VAL A 306 -7.68 6.49 -6.39
N ILE A 307 -6.43 6.08 -6.62
CA ILE A 307 -5.53 5.60 -5.56
C ILE A 307 -4.68 6.74 -4.98
N SER A 308 -4.25 7.68 -5.83
CA SER A 308 -3.45 8.83 -5.42
C SER A 308 -4.17 10.12 -5.83
N PRO A 309 -4.86 10.79 -4.89
CA PRO A 309 -5.60 12.04 -5.16
C PRO A 309 -4.70 13.13 -5.71
N ARG A 310 -3.51 13.28 -5.12
CA ARG A 310 -2.49 14.23 -5.57
C ARG A 310 -1.98 13.93 -6.98
N GLY A 311 -1.74 12.65 -7.30
CA GLY A 311 -1.33 12.25 -8.65
C GLY A 311 -2.43 12.46 -9.67
N TYR A 312 -3.68 12.20 -9.29
CA TYR A 312 -4.84 12.42 -10.15
C TYR A 312 -5.09 13.91 -10.40
N LEU A 313 -4.93 14.78 -9.38
CA LEU A 313 -5.02 16.22 -9.54
C LEU A 313 -4.00 16.75 -10.56
N ARG A 314 -2.74 16.26 -10.52
CA ARG A 314 -1.75 16.59 -11.55
C ARG A 314 -2.17 16.13 -12.95
N GLY A 315 -2.76 14.94 -13.05
CA GLY A 315 -3.32 14.45 -14.32
C GLY A 315 -4.46 15.32 -14.85
N ILE A 316 -5.33 15.82 -13.97
CA ILE A 316 -6.37 16.80 -14.32
C ILE A 316 -5.75 18.10 -14.81
N MET A 317 -4.76 18.63 -14.11
CA MET A 317 -4.06 19.85 -14.52
C MET A 317 -3.35 19.69 -15.87
N ALA A 318 -2.75 18.52 -16.12
CA ALA A 318 -2.14 18.22 -17.42
C ALA A 318 -3.17 18.13 -18.55
N LYS A 319 -4.37 17.61 -18.28
CA LYS A 319 -5.49 17.62 -19.24
C LYS A 319 -6.01 19.04 -19.49
N GLU A 320 -6.11 19.88 -18.45
CA GLU A 320 -6.51 21.29 -18.60
C GLU A 320 -5.51 22.05 -19.47
N LYS A 321 -4.20 21.86 -19.25
CA LYS A 321 -3.15 22.50 -20.07
C LYS A 321 -3.19 22.09 -21.55
N ARG A 322 -3.89 21.01 -21.90
CA ARG A 322 -4.10 20.55 -23.28
C ARG A 322 -5.52 20.83 -23.78
N ASP A 323 -6.33 21.53 -23.00
CA ASP A 323 -7.75 21.80 -23.28
C ASP A 323 -8.60 20.52 -23.46
N GLU A 324 -8.18 19.40 -22.86
CA GLU A 324 -8.85 18.10 -22.93
C GLU A 324 -9.66 17.78 -21.65
N LEU A 325 -9.78 18.74 -20.72
CA LEU A 325 -10.44 18.50 -19.45
C LEU A 325 -11.96 18.66 -19.55
N HIS A 326 -12.67 17.55 -19.32
CA HIS A 326 -14.14 17.54 -19.25
C HIS A 326 -14.61 17.03 -17.89
N LEU A 327 -14.68 17.93 -16.90
CA LEU A 327 -15.15 17.60 -15.54
C LEU A 327 -16.62 17.17 -15.51
N GLU A 328 -17.46 17.79 -16.33
CA GLU A 328 -18.88 17.45 -16.47
C GLU A 328 -19.08 16.00 -16.88
N ARG A 329 -18.30 15.52 -17.87
CA ARG A 329 -18.37 14.12 -18.31
C ARG A 329 -18.07 13.16 -17.17
N SER A 330 -17.09 13.49 -16.33
CA SER A 330 -16.80 12.72 -15.12
C SER A 330 -17.94 12.77 -14.11
N PHE A 331 -18.58 13.93 -13.93
CA PHE A 331 -19.71 14.09 -13.02
C PHE A 331 -20.95 13.30 -13.46
N TYR A 332 -21.34 13.40 -14.74
CA TYR A 332 -22.47 12.64 -15.29
C TYR A 332 -22.21 11.13 -15.32
N ALA A 333 -20.97 10.70 -15.50
CA ALA A 333 -20.61 9.30 -15.36
C ALA A 333 -20.85 8.79 -13.93
N LEU A 334 -20.42 9.54 -12.92
CA LEU A 334 -20.66 9.20 -11.50
C LEU A 334 -22.15 9.18 -11.16
N LEU A 335 -22.93 10.12 -11.72
CA LEU A 335 -24.38 10.17 -11.56
C LEU A 335 -25.06 8.91 -12.14
N LYS A 336 -24.66 8.49 -13.34
CA LYS A 336 -25.20 7.30 -14.01
C LYS A 336 -24.87 6.02 -13.22
N GLU A 337 -23.65 5.91 -12.71
CA GLU A 337 -23.24 4.77 -11.87
C GLU A 337 -24.12 4.66 -10.61
N ASN A 338 -24.40 5.77 -9.93
CA ASN A 338 -25.25 5.78 -8.72
C ASN A 338 -26.68 5.34 -9.00
N ASP A 339 -27.20 5.66 -10.18
CA ASP A 339 -28.53 5.25 -10.60
C ASP A 339 -28.60 3.74 -10.85
N THR A 340 -27.55 3.17 -11.43
CA THR A 340 -27.43 1.72 -11.61
C THR A 340 -27.26 0.97 -10.28
N GLU A 341 -26.51 1.54 -9.33
CA GLU A 341 -26.32 0.96 -7.99
C GLU A 341 -27.63 0.94 -7.18
N LYS A 342 -28.39 2.05 -7.17
CA LYS A 342 -29.70 2.11 -6.49
C LYS A 342 -30.75 1.16 -7.08
N LEU A 343 -30.73 0.94 -8.40
CA LEU A 343 -31.62 -0.03 -9.06
C LEU A 343 -31.25 -1.47 -8.68
N ASN A 344 -29.96 -1.77 -8.56
CA ASN A 344 -29.47 -3.08 -8.13
C ASN A 344 -29.79 -3.35 -6.65
N GLU A 345 -29.66 -2.35 -5.77
CA GLU A 345 -30.02 -2.46 -4.35
C GLU A 345 -31.51 -2.74 -4.13
N LYS A 346 -32.41 -2.01 -4.83
CA LYS A 346 -33.86 -2.29 -4.81
C LYS A 346 -34.22 -3.70 -5.30
N CYS A 347 -33.45 -4.25 -6.24
CA CYS A 347 -33.64 -5.63 -6.70
C CYS A 347 -33.15 -6.68 -5.68
N ILE A 348 -32.17 -6.34 -4.84
CA ILE A 348 -31.63 -7.19 -3.78
C ILE A 348 -32.57 -7.21 -2.56
N GLU A 349 -33.19 -6.09 -2.20
CA GLU A 349 -34.17 -6.01 -1.11
C GLU A 349 -35.40 -6.90 -1.37
N LYS A 350 -35.89 -6.99 -2.61
CA LYS A 350 -36.99 -7.90 -2.99
C LYS A 350 -36.62 -9.39 -2.87
N LYS A 351 -35.33 -9.76 -2.86
CA LYS A 351 -34.86 -11.15 -2.70
C LYS A 351 -34.55 -11.57 -1.25
N ASN A 352 -34.47 -10.63 -0.30
CA ASN A 352 -33.98 -10.90 1.06
C ASN A 352 -35.05 -11.05 2.16
N LYS A 353 -36.34 -11.17 1.85
CA LYS A 353 -37.34 -11.68 2.81
C LYS A 353 -37.19 -13.19 3.03
N LYS A 354 -36.17 -13.62 3.80
CA LYS A 354 -36.09 -14.94 4.47
C LYS A 354 -35.19 -14.80 5.70
N THR A 355 -35.80 -14.91 6.88
CA THR A 355 -35.16 -14.96 8.20
C THR A 355 -34.25 -16.21 8.32
N PRO A 356 -33.11 -16.15 9.06
CA PRO A 356 -32.25 -17.31 9.24
C PRO A 356 -32.87 -18.32 10.22
N LYS A 357 -32.75 -19.61 9.90
CA LYS A 357 -33.28 -20.74 10.70
C LYS A 357 -32.40 -21.01 11.94
N LYS A 358 -33.05 -21.41 13.04
CA LYS A 358 -32.49 -21.71 14.37
C LYS A 358 -31.32 -22.72 14.37
N GLU A 359 -31.23 -23.60 13.38
CA GLU A 359 -30.23 -24.68 13.29
C GLU A 359 -28.81 -24.18 13.01
N GLU A 360 -28.63 -23.19 12.12
CA GLU A 360 -27.32 -22.60 11.79
C GLU A 360 -26.64 -21.95 13.00
N PHE A 361 -27.45 -21.48 13.95
CA PHE A 361 -27.01 -20.80 15.17
C PHE A 361 -26.39 -21.74 16.20
N SER A 362 -26.90 -22.98 16.28
CA SER A 362 -26.39 -24.01 17.19
C SER A 362 -25.01 -24.51 16.75
N ALA A 363 -24.86 -24.77 15.44
CA ALA A 363 -23.60 -25.14 14.81
C ALA A 363 -22.54 -24.04 15.03
N PHE A 364 -22.95 -22.77 14.92
CA PHE A 364 -22.08 -21.62 15.17
C PHE A 364 -21.51 -21.54 16.58
N LYS A 365 -22.37 -21.73 17.59
CA LYS A 365 -21.93 -21.67 18.99
C LYS A 365 -20.91 -22.78 19.29
N SER A 366 -21.05 -23.96 18.66
CA SER A 366 -20.14 -25.09 18.86
C SER A 366 -18.75 -24.88 18.24
N GLU A 367 -18.67 -24.42 16.99
CA GLU A 367 -17.42 -24.14 16.26
C GLU A 367 -16.61 -23.03 16.94
N LEU A 368 -17.29 -21.94 17.32
CA LEU A 368 -16.66 -20.82 18.01
C LEU A 368 -16.06 -21.24 19.37
N ASN A 369 -16.80 -22.04 20.15
CA ASN A 369 -16.33 -22.54 21.43
C ASN A 369 -15.13 -23.50 21.28
N LYS A 370 -15.12 -24.31 20.22
CA LYS A 370 -13.98 -25.20 19.89
C LYS A 370 -12.72 -24.39 19.59
N VAL A 371 -12.84 -23.32 18.80
CA VAL A 371 -11.71 -22.43 18.49
C VAL A 371 -11.21 -21.73 19.75
N LEU A 372 -12.09 -21.17 20.58
CA LEU A 372 -11.71 -20.51 21.84
C LEU A 372 -10.98 -21.46 22.81
N LYS A 373 -11.43 -22.71 22.95
CA LYS A 373 -10.72 -23.73 23.74
C LYS A 373 -9.31 -24.01 23.20
N THR A 374 -9.14 -24.04 21.88
CA THR A 374 -7.80 -24.21 21.27
C THR A 374 -6.87 -23.00 21.44
N PHE A 375 -7.40 -21.84 21.83
CA PHE A 375 -6.61 -20.63 22.07
C PHE A 375 -6.16 -20.44 23.53
N LYS A 376 -6.38 -21.42 24.43
CA LYS A 376 -6.07 -21.37 25.87
C LYS A 376 -6.56 -20.06 26.51
N ILE A 377 -7.88 -19.94 26.64
CA ILE A 377 -8.50 -18.92 27.50
C ILE A 377 -8.88 -19.62 28.81
N PRO A 378 -8.48 -19.12 29.99
CA PRO A 378 -9.06 -19.57 31.25
C PRO A 378 -10.53 -19.14 31.29
N GLU A 379 -11.43 -20.06 31.63
CA GLU A 379 -12.85 -19.75 31.74
C GLU A 379 -13.08 -18.57 32.70
N PRO A 380 -14.01 -17.65 32.39
CA PRO A 380 -14.35 -16.58 33.32
C PRO A 380 -14.97 -17.23 34.55
N LYS A 381 -14.36 -17.00 35.71
CA LYS A 381 -15.00 -17.33 37.00
C LYS A 381 -16.23 -16.45 37.13
N GLU A 382 -17.39 -17.10 37.23
CA GLU A 382 -18.61 -16.46 37.74
C GLU A 382 -18.36 -16.09 39.20
N VAL A 383 -18.37 -14.79 39.50
CA VAL A 383 -18.78 -14.21 40.79
C VAL A 383 -19.53 -12.92 40.47
#